data_AF-A0A1C0VKF7-F1
#
_entry.id   AF-A0A1C0VKF7-F1
#
_cell.length_a   1.000
_cell.length_b   1.000
_cell.length_c   1.000
_cell.angle_alpha   90.00
_cell.angle_beta   90.00
_cell.angle_gamma   90.00
#
_symmetry.space_group_name_H-M   'P 1'
#
loop_
_entity.id
_entity.type
_entity.pdbx_description
1 polymer ?
#
loop_
_entity_poly.entity_id
_entity_poly.type
_entity_poly.pdbx_seq_one_letter_code
_entity_poly.pdbx_strand_id
1 'polypeptide(L)'
;MKLSKIDLSSLVGIAHSDGYLQLLLDRGDELELLEIPAPVQAYEGLQHLNEIVAETLTLPVLEEPIAMLPVNSSMAIAVGYSESDRILQVEFHNGAVYQYAEVEPETWEDLHEADSVGEFFNQEIKGRYLSERLD
;
A
#
# COMPACT_ATOMS: atom_id res chain seq x y z
N MET A 1 -13.47 25.96 19.45
CA MET A 1 -12.37 26.12 18.47
C MET A 1 -12.98 26.10 17.08
N LYS A 2 -12.59 27.02 16.19
CA LYS A 2 -13.15 27.13 14.82
C LYS A 2 -12.05 26.73 13.84
N LEU A 3 -12.34 25.75 12.98
CA LEU A 3 -11.44 25.33 11.92
C LEU A 3 -11.68 26.21 10.69
N SER A 4 -10.62 26.60 10.00
CA SER A 4 -10.67 27.36 8.76
C SER A 4 -9.83 26.67 7.69
N LYS A 5 -10.34 26.59 6.46
CA LYS A 5 -9.59 26.05 5.34
C LYS A 5 -8.47 27.02 4.97
N ILE A 6 -7.27 26.50 4.78
CA ILE A 6 -6.13 27.24 4.23
C ILE A 6 -5.91 26.70 2.81
N ASP A 7 -5.78 27.58 1.84
CA ASP A 7 -5.43 27.22 0.46
C ASP A 7 -3.93 27.42 0.25
N LEU A 8 -3.22 26.33 -0.06
CA LEU A 8 -1.77 26.30 -0.27
C LEU A 8 -1.42 25.84 -1.69
N SER A 9 -2.37 25.91 -2.63
CA SER A 9 -2.18 25.41 -4.02
C SER A 9 -1.04 26.08 -4.78
N SER A 10 -0.68 27.32 -4.44
CA SER A 10 0.45 28.04 -5.04
C SER A 10 1.78 27.81 -4.32
N LEU A 11 1.84 27.04 -3.24
CA LEU A 11 3.08 26.83 -2.48
C LEU A 11 3.85 25.64 -3.06
N VAL A 12 5.11 25.87 -3.44
CA VAL A 12 5.99 24.88 -4.08
C VAL A 12 7.04 24.34 -3.12
N GLY A 13 7.49 25.16 -2.18
CA GLY A 13 8.55 24.78 -1.25
C GLY A 13 8.59 25.63 0.02
N ILE A 14 9.18 25.07 1.07
CA ILE A 14 9.36 25.73 2.37
C ILE A 14 10.79 25.47 2.85
N ALA A 15 11.45 26.49 3.39
CA ALA A 15 12.74 26.37 4.08
C ALA A 15 12.76 27.26 5.33
N HIS A 16 13.73 27.04 6.23
CA HIS A 16 13.94 27.90 7.40
C HIS A 16 15.42 28.26 7.53
N SER A 17 15.70 29.55 7.60
CA SER A 17 17.05 30.07 7.83
C SER A 17 16.98 31.39 8.59
N ASP A 18 17.96 31.64 9.48
CA ASP A 18 18.13 32.91 10.20
C ASP A 18 16.88 33.46 10.92
N GLY A 19 15.98 32.59 11.37
CA GLY A 19 14.73 32.97 12.05
C GLY A 19 13.59 33.37 11.12
N TYR A 20 13.72 33.10 9.82
CA TYR A 20 12.71 33.31 8.81
C TYR A 20 12.29 31.98 8.18
N LEU A 21 10.99 31.82 8.00
CA LEU A 21 10.43 30.80 7.12
C LEU A 21 10.39 31.37 5.70
N GLN A 22 10.99 30.65 4.77
CA GLN A 22 11.04 30.98 3.36
C GLN A 22 9.98 30.14 2.64
N LEU A 23 9.07 30.80 1.93
CA LEU A 23 7.97 30.19 1.17
C LEU A 23 8.20 30.45 -0.32
N LEU A 24 8.33 29.39 -1.10
CA LEU A 24 8.47 29.48 -2.54
C LEU A 24 7.10 29.31 -3.19
N LEU A 25 6.60 30.36 -3.84
CA LEU A 25 5.27 30.41 -4.44
C LEU A 25 5.35 30.37 -5.96
N ASP A 26 4.44 29.63 -6.59
CA ASP A 26 4.23 29.63 -8.04
C ASP A 26 3.23 30.71 -8.43
N ARG A 27 3.66 31.64 -9.30
CA ARG A 27 2.81 32.68 -9.90
C ARG A 27 2.45 32.38 -11.37
N GLY A 28 2.76 31.19 -11.86
CA GLY A 28 2.55 30.73 -13.23
C GLY A 28 3.75 31.01 -14.13
N ASP A 29 4.21 32.26 -14.18
CA ASP A 29 5.33 32.67 -15.06
C ASP A 29 6.67 32.80 -14.30
N GLU A 30 6.63 32.87 -12.98
CA GLU A 30 7.80 32.99 -12.11
C GLU A 30 7.58 32.37 -10.73
N LEU A 31 8.69 32.05 -10.06
CA LEU A 31 8.69 31.63 -8.67
C LEU A 31 9.01 32.83 -7.77
N GLU A 32 8.14 33.11 -6.81
CA GLU A 32 8.30 34.18 -5.84
C GLU A 32 8.75 33.60 -4.49
N LEU A 33 9.83 34.14 -3.92
CA LEU A 33 10.28 33.78 -2.57
C LEU A 33 9.77 34.80 -1.57
N LEU A 34 8.94 34.36 -0.61
CA LEU A 34 8.45 35.17 0.49
C LEU A 34 9.12 34.76 1.80
N GLU A 35 9.58 35.73 2.58
CA GLU A 35 10.19 35.48 3.89
C GLU A 35 9.29 36.01 5.00
N ILE A 36 8.97 35.16 5.97
CA ILE A 36 8.18 35.54 7.15
C ILE A 36 8.94 35.22 8.43
N PRO A 37 9.02 36.13 9.42
CA PRO A 37 9.65 35.84 10.69
C PRO A 37 8.93 34.67 11.38
N ALA A 38 9.66 33.60 11.67
CA ALA A 38 9.09 32.42 12.29
C ALA A 38 10.13 31.67 13.11
N PRO A 39 9.75 31.14 14.29
CA PRO A 39 10.65 30.28 15.05
C PRO A 39 10.89 28.96 14.30
N VAL A 40 12.05 28.32 14.53
CA VAL A 40 12.40 27.04 13.87
C VAL A 40 11.36 25.95 14.12
N GLN A 41 10.70 25.97 15.28
CA GLN A 41 9.62 25.03 15.63
C GLN A 41 8.42 25.10 14.67
N ALA A 42 8.20 26.25 14.01
CA ALA A 42 7.15 26.36 13.00
C ALA A 42 7.50 25.53 11.76
N TYR A 43 8.77 25.53 11.33
CA TYR A 43 9.25 24.70 10.23
C TYR A 43 9.20 23.21 10.59
N GLU A 44 9.68 22.83 11.78
CA GLU A 44 9.61 21.46 12.29
C GLU A 44 8.16 20.94 12.33
N GLY A 45 7.23 21.77 12.82
CA GLY A 45 5.81 21.42 12.82
C GLY A 45 5.23 21.21 11.42
N LEU A 46 5.64 22.02 10.43
CA LEU A 46 5.23 21.85 9.04
C LEU A 46 5.83 20.59 8.41
N GLN A 47 7.08 20.22 8.75
CA GLN A 47 7.68 18.95 8.32
C GLN A 47 6.91 17.76 8.89
N HIS A 48 6.60 17.74 10.20
CA HIS A 48 5.78 16.69 10.79
C HIS A 48 4.37 16.64 10.19
N LEU A 49 3.74 17.78 9.91
CA LEU A 49 2.44 17.80 9.23
C LEU A 49 2.54 17.21 7.82
N ASN A 50 3.62 17.51 7.09
CA ASN A 50 3.88 16.90 5.80
C ASN A 50 4.04 15.39 5.94
N GLU A 51 4.78 14.90 6.94
CA GLU A 51 4.90 13.46 7.23
C GLU A 51 3.53 12.84 7.54
N ILE A 52 2.71 13.41 8.41
CA ILE A 52 1.38 12.88 8.74
C ILE A 52 0.47 12.83 7.51
N VAL A 53 0.47 13.89 6.70
CA VAL A 53 -0.31 13.96 5.46
C VAL A 53 0.27 13.01 4.42
N ALA A 54 1.59 12.89 4.34
CA ALA A 54 2.30 11.97 3.46
C ALA A 54 2.22 10.52 3.93
N GLU A 55 1.94 10.23 5.20
CA GLU A 55 1.59 8.90 5.75
C GLU A 55 0.10 8.60 5.53
N THR A 56 -0.73 9.63 5.49
CA THR A 56 -2.13 9.49 5.03
C THR A 56 -2.19 9.28 3.51
N LEU A 57 -1.23 9.85 2.79
CA LEU A 57 -1.02 9.75 1.35
C LEU A 57 0.14 8.81 0.99
N THR A 58 0.71 8.07 1.96
CA THR A 58 1.49 6.89 1.63
C THR A 58 0.41 6.03 1.06
N LEU A 59 0.44 5.97 -0.26
CA LEU A 59 -0.40 5.16 -1.11
C LEU A 59 -0.90 3.98 -0.25
N PRO A 60 -2.21 3.63 -0.23
CA PRO A 60 -2.46 2.21 -0.05
C PRO A 60 -1.49 1.59 -1.03
N VAL A 61 -0.59 0.71 -0.57
CA VAL A 61 0.20 -0.12 -1.47
C VAL A 61 -0.79 -0.42 -2.58
N LEU A 62 -0.52 0.06 -3.80
CA LEU A 62 -1.30 -0.43 -4.92
C LEU A 62 -0.91 -1.90 -4.84
N GLU A 63 -1.71 -2.67 -4.09
CA GLU A 63 -1.53 -4.08 -3.85
C GLU A 63 -1.55 -4.58 -5.26
N GLU A 64 -0.36 -4.79 -5.82
CA GLU A 64 -0.26 -5.23 -7.18
C GLU A 64 -1.07 -6.52 -7.15
N PRO A 65 -2.15 -6.59 -7.94
CA PRO A 65 -3.07 -7.70 -7.82
C PRO A 65 -2.26 -8.97 -7.95
N ILE A 66 -2.39 -9.85 -6.96
CA ILE A 66 -1.58 -11.06 -6.89
C ILE A 66 -1.66 -11.75 -8.25
N ALA A 67 -0.51 -11.90 -8.91
CA ALA A 67 -0.46 -12.45 -10.26
C ALA A 67 -0.96 -13.90 -10.24
N MET A 68 -2.13 -14.11 -10.85
CA MET A 68 -2.79 -15.42 -10.86
C MET A 68 -2.25 -16.28 -12.00
N LEU A 69 -1.81 -17.49 -11.66
CA LEU A 69 -1.35 -18.51 -12.59
C LEU A 69 -2.45 -19.58 -12.75
N PRO A 70 -2.88 -19.89 -13.99
CA PRO A 70 -3.88 -20.93 -14.21
C PRO A 70 -3.33 -22.30 -13.85
N VAL A 71 -4.17 -23.15 -13.26
CA VAL A 71 -3.80 -24.51 -12.85
C VAL A 71 -4.73 -25.55 -13.45
N ASN A 72 -4.21 -26.74 -13.72
CA ASN A 72 -5.04 -27.88 -14.12
C ASN A 72 -5.54 -28.61 -12.86
N SER A 73 -6.66 -28.16 -12.32
CA SER A 73 -7.27 -28.71 -11.11
C SER A 73 -8.78 -28.70 -11.24
N SER A 74 -9.46 -29.70 -10.67
CA SER A 74 -10.93 -29.68 -10.54
C SER A 74 -11.43 -28.75 -9.44
N MET A 75 -10.52 -28.25 -8.59
CA MET A 75 -10.83 -27.38 -7.46
C MET A 75 -10.65 -25.89 -7.84
N ALA A 76 -9.49 -25.54 -8.41
CA ALA A 76 -9.07 -24.16 -8.64
C ALA A 76 -8.89 -23.87 -10.14
N ILE A 77 -9.29 -22.67 -10.56
CA ILE A 77 -9.03 -22.12 -11.90
C ILE A 77 -7.60 -21.58 -11.95
N ALA A 78 -7.24 -20.82 -10.92
CA ALA A 78 -5.94 -20.19 -10.82
C ALA A 78 -5.51 -20.05 -9.36
N VAL A 79 -4.20 -19.97 -9.15
CA VAL A 79 -3.57 -19.69 -7.86
C VAL A 79 -2.50 -18.62 -8.04
N GLY A 80 -2.29 -17.79 -7.03
CA GLY A 80 -1.25 -16.77 -7.05
C GLY A 80 -0.68 -16.56 -5.66
N TYR A 81 0.52 -16.02 -5.57
CA TYR A 81 1.20 -15.82 -4.30
C TYR A 81 1.93 -14.48 -4.26
N SER A 82 1.76 -13.74 -3.17
CA SER A 82 2.60 -12.59 -2.82
C SER A 82 3.62 -13.02 -1.79
N GLU A 83 4.91 -13.02 -2.15
CA GLU A 83 6.00 -13.32 -1.20
C GLU A 83 6.18 -12.20 -0.18
N SER A 84 5.94 -10.94 -0.59
CA SER A 84 6.07 -9.77 0.28
C SER A 84 5.03 -9.79 1.40
N ASP A 85 3.80 -10.20 1.07
CA ASP A 85 2.69 -10.23 2.02
C ASP A 85 2.46 -11.62 2.62
N ARG A 86 3.12 -12.65 2.08
CA ARG A 86 2.92 -14.08 2.40
C ARG A 86 1.45 -14.49 2.27
N ILE A 87 0.82 -14.05 1.18
CA ILE A 87 -0.58 -14.30 0.88
C ILE A 87 -0.68 -15.25 -0.31
N LEU A 88 -1.36 -16.38 -0.10
CA LEU A 88 -1.81 -17.25 -1.19
C LEU A 88 -3.23 -16.87 -1.59
N GLN A 89 -3.44 -16.60 -2.87
CA GLN A 89 -4.76 -16.39 -3.45
C GLN A 89 -5.18 -17.61 -4.28
N VAL A 90 -6.43 -18.05 -4.10
CA VAL A 90 -7.01 -19.19 -4.82
C VAL A 90 -8.34 -18.77 -5.44
N GLU A 91 -8.46 -18.89 -6.76
CA GLU A 91 -9.71 -18.75 -7.48
C GLU A 91 -10.30 -20.14 -7.74
N PHE A 92 -11.45 -20.42 -7.14
CA PHE A 92 -12.15 -21.71 -7.27
C PHE A 92 -13.00 -21.77 -8.53
N HIS A 93 -13.28 -22.98 -9.02
CA HIS A 93 -14.17 -23.21 -10.18
C HIS A 93 -15.61 -22.68 -10.01
N ASN A 94 -16.05 -22.43 -8.78
CA ASN A 94 -17.35 -21.82 -8.49
C ASN A 94 -17.33 -20.29 -8.54
N GLY A 95 -16.19 -19.67 -8.91
CA GLY A 95 -16.00 -18.23 -9.01
C GLY A 95 -15.64 -17.54 -7.69
N ALA A 96 -15.59 -18.27 -6.57
CA ALA A 96 -15.15 -17.69 -5.30
C ALA A 96 -13.63 -17.50 -5.31
N VAL A 97 -13.17 -16.36 -4.82
CA VAL A 97 -11.74 -16.07 -4.62
C VAL A 97 -11.47 -15.96 -3.13
N TYR A 98 -10.45 -16.65 -2.66
CA TYR A 98 -10.01 -16.59 -1.26
C TYR A 98 -8.54 -16.22 -1.18
N GLN A 99 -8.20 -15.46 -0.15
CA GLN A 99 -6.83 -15.24 0.28
C GLN A 99 -6.56 -15.99 1.57
N TYR A 100 -5.37 -16.58 1.68
CA TYR A 100 -4.84 -17.28 2.84
C TYR A 100 -3.59 -16.55 3.30
N ALA A 101 -3.63 -16.00 4.52
CA ALA A 101 -2.53 -15.22 5.08
C ALA A 101 -1.47 -16.12 5.73
N GLU A 102 -0.24 -15.58 5.85
CA GLU A 102 0.89 -16.23 6.52
C GLU A 102 1.29 -17.59 5.90
N VAL A 103 1.05 -17.76 4.60
CA VAL A 103 1.52 -18.94 3.86
C VAL A 103 3.00 -18.75 3.54
N GLU A 104 3.86 -19.62 4.07
CA GLU A 104 5.30 -19.54 3.83
C GLU A 104 5.65 -19.88 2.36
N PRO A 105 6.75 -19.33 1.80
CA PRO A 105 7.12 -19.54 0.41
C PRO A 105 7.28 -21.02 0.03
N GLU A 106 7.80 -21.85 0.95
CA GLU A 106 7.94 -23.30 0.76
C GLU A 106 6.58 -23.99 0.52
N THR A 107 5.54 -23.59 1.26
CA THR A 107 4.18 -24.13 1.07
C THR A 107 3.58 -23.70 -0.27
N TRP A 108 3.91 -22.51 -0.75
CA TRP A 108 3.52 -22.06 -2.09
C TRP A 108 4.22 -22.88 -3.18
N GLU A 109 5.54 -23.08 -3.07
CA GLU A 109 6.32 -23.88 -4.02
C GLU A 109 5.78 -25.32 -4.08
N ASP A 110 5.54 -25.94 -2.93
CA ASP A 110 4.97 -27.29 -2.85
C ASP A 110 3.56 -27.37 -3.48
N LEU A 111 2.69 -26.37 -3.24
CA LEU A 111 1.36 -26.31 -3.86
C LEU A 111 1.47 -26.18 -5.39
N HIS A 112 2.42 -25.37 -5.87
CA HIS A 112 2.62 -25.09 -7.28
C HIS A 112 3.18 -26.30 -8.04
N GLU A 113 4.05 -27.08 -7.40
CA GLU A 113 4.67 -28.27 -7.99
C GLU A 113 3.89 -29.58 -7.73
N ALA A 114 2.86 -29.56 -6.88
CA ALA A 114 2.08 -30.75 -6.53
C ALA A 114 1.40 -31.38 -7.77
N ASP A 115 1.49 -32.72 -7.86
CA ASP A 115 0.77 -33.53 -8.87
C ASP A 115 -0.75 -33.30 -8.84
N SER A 116 -1.28 -32.92 -7.67
CA SER A 116 -2.68 -32.62 -7.44
C SER A 116 -2.83 -31.42 -6.51
N VAL A 117 -2.96 -30.23 -7.09
CA VAL A 117 -3.20 -28.96 -6.37
C VAL A 117 -4.34 -29.09 -5.36
N GLY A 118 -5.43 -29.78 -5.73
CA GLY A 118 -6.59 -29.94 -4.86
C GLY A 118 -6.33 -30.87 -3.67
N GLU A 119 -5.53 -31.92 -3.84
CA GLU A 119 -5.17 -32.81 -2.74
C GLU A 119 -4.26 -32.12 -1.75
N PHE A 120 -3.20 -31.46 -2.23
CA PHE A 120 -2.28 -30.68 -1.40
C PHE A 120 -3.03 -29.59 -0.63
N PHE A 121 -3.88 -28.82 -1.32
CA PHE A 121 -4.67 -27.77 -0.69
C PHE A 121 -5.54 -28.30 0.46
N ASN A 122 -6.21 -29.44 0.27
CA ASN A 122 -7.06 -30.03 1.31
C ASN A 122 -6.25 -30.55 2.51
N GLN A 123 -5.01 -31.01 2.29
CA GLN A 123 -4.16 -31.54 3.35
C GLN A 123 -3.47 -30.42 4.13
N GLU A 124 -2.81 -29.50 3.43
CA GLU A 124 -1.86 -28.56 4.00
C GLU A 124 -2.39 -27.15 4.19
N ILE A 125 -3.41 -26.71 3.43
CA ILE A 125 -3.86 -25.30 3.45
C ILE A 125 -5.23 -25.16 4.11
N LYS A 126 -6.19 -26.00 3.72
CA LYS A 126 -7.58 -25.89 4.12
C LYS A 126 -7.74 -26.03 5.64
N GLY A 127 -8.18 -24.95 6.27
CA GLY A 127 -8.43 -24.90 7.72
C GLY A 127 -7.16 -24.76 8.57
N ARG A 128 -5.98 -24.60 7.96
CA ARG A 128 -4.72 -24.34 8.67
C ARG A 128 -4.33 -22.86 8.67
N TYR A 129 -4.73 -22.11 7.64
CA TYR A 129 -4.44 -20.69 7.52
C TYR A 129 -5.69 -19.83 7.74
N LEU A 130 -5.48 -18.61 8.24
CA LEU A 130 -6.53 -17.59 8.26
C LEU A 130 -6.91 -17.27 6.83
N SER A 131 -8.22 -17.31 6.54
CA SER A 131 -8.71 -17.09 5.18
C SER A 131 -9.80 -16.03 5.14
N GLU A 132 -9.74 -15.22 4.10
CA GLU A 132 -10.73 -14.21 3.77
C GLU A 132 -11.25 -14.46 2.36
N ARG A 133 -12.56 -14.27 2.16
CA ARG A 133 -13.16 -14.32 0.83
C ARG A 133 -13.15 -12.91 0.25
N LEU A 134 -12.68 -12.78 -0.98
CA LEU A 134 -12.79 -11.55 -1.74
C LEU A 134 -14.17 -11.53 -2.44
N ASP A 135 -14.96 -10.50 -2.16
CA ASP A 135 -16.29 -10.26 -2.75
C ASP A 135 -16.23 -9.30 -3.95
#